data_AF-A0A969KNX1-F1
#
_entry.id   AF-A0A969KNX1-F1
#
_cell.length_a   1.000
_cell.length_b   1.000
_cell.length_c   1.000
_cell.angle_alpha   90.00
_cell.angle_beta   90.00
_cell.angle_gamma   90.00
#
_symmetry.space_group_name_H-M   'P 1'
#
loop_
_entity.id
_entity.type
_entity.pdbx_description
1 polymer ?
#
loop_
_entity_poly.entity_id
_entity_poly.type
_entity_poly.pdbx_seq_one_letter_code
_entity_poly.pdbx_strand_id
1 'polypeptide(L)'
;MNHETPRRPMQTFISYCVAYSLWFVAILLTGFGILVMRTAITQWYIVLEWLPTGLRAIDRLFIYIAGAVWVFLIFYLEGYLRAGAANGELTVRARRVYIWIALWLGLGTLLYATVFLYARWFV
;
A
#
# COMPACT_ATOMS: atom_id res chain seq x y z
N MET A 1 -2.19 37.80 13.16
CA MET A 1 -3.44 37.02 13.40
C MET A 1 -4.07 36.78 12.04
N ASN A 2 -3.90 35.58 11.48
CA ASN A 2 -4.58 35.23 10.23
C ASN A 2 -6.05 34.98 10.56
N HIS A 3 -6.94 35.76 9.96
CA HIS A 3 -8.38 35.54 10.03
C HIS A 3 -8.71 34.23 9.31
N GLU A 4 -8.71 33.11 10.03
CA GLU A 4 -9.29 31.87 9.54
C GLU A 4 -10.80 32.09 9.43
N THR A 5 -11.27 32.31 8.21
CA THR A 5 -12.70 32.35 7.90
C THR A 5 -13.32 31.01 8.29
N PRO A 6 -14.45 31.01 9.03
CA PRO A 6 -15.07 29.77 9.46
C PRO A 6 -15.48 28.95 8.23
N ARG A 7 -14.88 27.77 8.06
CA ARG A 7 -15.24 26.85 6.97
C ARG A 7 -16.71 26.46 7.14
N ARG A 8 -17.48 26.54 6.05
CA ARG A 8 -18.89 26.14 6.07
C ARG A 8 -18.99 24.65 6.45
N PRO A 9 -19.93 24.25 7.32
CA PRO A 9 -20.05 22.86 7.79
C PRO A 9 -20.16 21.86 6.63
N MET A 10 -20.81 22.26 5.54
CA MET A 10 -20.94 21.47 4.31
C MET A 10 -19.59 21.18 3.62
N GLN A 11 -18.67 22.15 3.58
CA GLN A 11 -17.35 21.96 2.95
C GLN A 11 -16.49 20.99 3.76
N THR A 12 -16.56 21.10 5.10
CA THR A 12 -15.88 20.19 6.02
C THR A 12 -16.39 18.76 5.85
N PHE A 13 -17.72 18.57 5.75
CA PHE A 13 -18.34 17.27 5.48
C PHE A 13 -17.83 16.64 4.18
N ILE A 14 -17.87 17.40 3.07
CA ILE A 14 -17.38 16.93 1.77
C ILE A 14 -15.90 16.51 1.84
N SER A 15 -15.06 17.30 2.53
CA SER A 15 -13.64 16.98 2.67
C SER A 15 -13.40 15.67 3.42
N TYR A 16 -14.17 15.39 4.48
CA TYR A 16 -14.10 14.11 5.18
C TYR A 16 -14.59 12.95 4.30
N CYS A 17 -15.68 13.10 3.56
CA CYS A 17 -16.14 12.06 2.62
C CYS A 17 -15.06 11.73 1.59
N VAL A 18 -14.42 12.73 1.01
CA VAL A 18 -13.30 12.54 0.07
C VAL A 18 -12.12 11.85 0.75
N ALA A 19 -11.76 12.25 1.97
CA ALA A 19 -10.68 11.62 2.73
C ALA A 19 -10.92 10.13 2.98
N TYR A 20 -12.15 9.75 3.36
CA TYR A 20 -12.52 8.34 3.56
C TYR A 20 -12.51 7.54 2.26
N SER A 21 -12.97 8.12 1.14
CA SER A 21 -12.88 7.47 -0.17
C SER A 21 -11.42 7.22 -0.58
N LEU A 22 -10.54 8.23 -0.42
CA LEU A 22 -9.11 8.09 -0.71
C LEU A 22 -8.44 7.06 0.21
N TRP A 23 -8.80 7.06 1.49
CA TRP A 23 -8.32 6.08 2.46
C TRP A 23 -8.72 4.66 2.07
N PHE A 24 -9.97 4.43 1.71
CA PHE A 24 -10.47 3.12 1.30
C PHE A 24 -9.72 2.60 0.05
N VAL A 25 -9.55 3.46 -0.96
CA VAL A 25 -8.79 3.11 -2.17
C VAL A 25 -7.32 2.82 -1.83
N ALA A 26 -6.69 3.61 -0.96
CA ALA A 26 -5.31 3.40 -0.53
C ALA A 26 -5.13 2.03 0.17
N ILE A 27 -6.10 1.63 1.00
CA ILE A 27 -6.10 0.32 1.67
C ILE A 27 -6.19 -0.82 0.65
N LEU A 28 -7.12 -0.72 -0.31
CA LEU A 28 -7.29 -1.73 -1.34
C LEU A 28 -6.02 -1.89 -2.19
N LEU A 29 -5.40 -0.78 -2.60
CA LEU A 29 -4.16 -0.81 -3.38
C LEU A 29 -2.99 -1.39 -2.59
N THR A 30 -2.92 -1.07 -1.30
CA THR A 30 -1.88 -1.63 -0.43
C THR A 30 -2.11 -3.13 -0.24
N GLY A 31 -3.35 -3.57 0.02
CA GLY A 31 -3.68 -4.99 0.11
C GLY A 31 -3.34 -5.74 -1.19
N PHE A 32 -3.69 -5.16 -2.34
CA PHE A 32 -3.35 -5.72 -3.64
C PHE A 32 -1.84 -5.87 -3.85
N GLY A 33 -1.03 -4.86 -3.51
CA GLY A 33 0.41 -5.01 -3.68
C GLY A 33 1.05 -6.02 -2.72
N ILE A 34 0.41 -6.36 -1.59
CA ILE A 34 0.92 -7.43 -0.70
C ILE A 34 0.84 -8.75 -1.46
N LEU A 35 -0.27 -8.95 -2.18
CA LEU A 35 -0.47 -10.12 -3.02
C LEU A 35 0.55 -10.16 -4.16
N VAL A 36 0.83 -9.03 -4.82
CA VAL A 36 1.86 -8.93 -5.87
C VAL A 36 3.25 -9.25 -5.33
N MET A 37 3.62 -8.72 -4.16
CA MET A 37 4.89 -9.05 -3.52
C MET A 37 4.99 -10.53 -3.18
N ARG A 38 3.92 -11.10 -2.61
CA ARG A 38 3.86 -12.52 -2.26
C ARG A 38 4.07 -13.40 -3.48
N THR A 39 3.38 -13.11 -4.59
CA THR A 39 3.53 -13.89 -5.82
C THR A 39 4.94 -13.77 -6.38
N ALA A 40 5.52 -12.55 -6.41
CA ALA A 40 6.89 -12.33 -6.86
C ALA A 40 7.92 -13.13 -6.03
N ILE A 41 7.81 -13.09 -4.70
CA ILE A 41 8.70 -13.83 -3.79
C ILE A 41 8.54 -15.33 -3.99
N THR A 42 7.31 -15.82 -4.12
CA THR A 42 7.03 -17.25 -4.33
C THR A 42 7.65 -17.73 -5.64
N GLN A 43 7.53 -16.96 -6.72
CA GLN A 43 8.13 -17.28 -8.02
C GLN A 43 9.66 -17.28 -7.95
N TRP A 44 10.28 -16.31 -7.27
CA TRP A 44 11.72 -16.30 -7.03
C TRP A 44 12.20 -17.57 -6.31
N TYR A 45 11.47 -18.02 -5.29
CA TYR A 45 11.81 -19.25 -4.59
C TYR A 45 11.73 -20.50 -5.47
N ILE A 46 10.73 -20.58 -6.35
CA ILE A 46 10.58 -21.70 -7.29
C ILE A 46 11.76 -21.71 -8.27
N VAL A 47 12.11 -20.55 -8.81
CA VAL A 47 13.20 -20.40 -9.79
C VAL A 47 14.59 -20.69 -9.19
N LEU A 48 14.80 -20.34 -7.92
CA LEU A 48 16.07 -20.60 -7.23
C LEU A 48 16.21 -22.03 -6.69
N GLU A 49 15.23 -22.91 -6.95
CA GLU A 49 15.20 -24.31 -6.49
C GLU A 49 15.39 -24.49 -4.98
N TRP A 50 14.97 -23.50 -4.18
CA TRP A 50 15.07 -23.61 -2.73
C TRP A 50 14.08 -24.65 -2.20
N LEU A 51 14.54 -25.48 -1.24
CA LEU A 51 13.81 -26.61 -0.66
C LEU A 51 12.32 -26.28 -0.38
N PRO A 52 11.37 -27.07 -0.94
CA PRO A 52 9.94 -26.74 -0.92
C PRO A 52 9.31 -26.75 0.48
N THR A 53 9.95 -27.38 1.46
CA THR A 53 9.52 -27.40 2.86
C THR A 53 9.69 -26.05 3.56
N GLY A 54 10.70 -25.25 3.18
CA GLY A 54 10.91 -23.90 3.71
C GLY A 54 9.88 -22.89 3.18
N LEU A 55 9.37 -23.11 1.97
CA LEU A 55 8.44 -22.21 1.29
C LEU A 55 7.15 -21.96 2.09
N ARG A 56 6.55 -23.03 2.63
CA ARG A 56 5.27 -22.93 3.38
C ARG A 56 5.42 -22.16 4.70
N ALA A 57 6.56 -22.31 5.38
CA ALA A 57 6.82 -21.61 6.63
C ALA A 57 7.04 -20.10 6.38
N ILE A 58 7.80 -19.78 5.34
CA ILE A 58 8.12 -18.40 4.94
C ILE A 58 6.88 -17.68 4.42
N ASP A 59 6.04 -18.38 3.63
CA ASP A 59 4.79 -17.82 3.13
C ASP A 59 3.79 -17.50 4.25
N ARG A 60 3.63 -18.40 5.24
CA ARG A 60 2.80 -18.12 6.43
C ARG A 60 3.35 -16.94 7.23
N LEU A 61 4.65 -16.93 7.50
CA LEU A 61 5.29 -15.84 8.23
C LEU A 61 5.10 -14.49 7.50
N PHE A 62 5.27 -14.49 6.18
CA PHE A 62 5.04 -13.33 5.34
C PHE A 62 3.60 -12.83 5.45
N ILE A 63 2.61 -13.72 5.37
CA ILE A 63 1.19 -13.36 5.51
C ILE A 63 0.92 -12.73 6.88
N TYR A 64 1.47 -13.28 7.96
CA TYR A 64 1.29 -12.70 9.30
C TYR A 64 1.94 -11.32 9.44
N ILE A 65 3.19 -11.17 9.00
CA ILE A 65 3.91 -9.90 9.08
C ILE A 65 3.25 -8.85 8.18
N ALA A 66 2.99 -9.19 6.92
CA ALA A 66 2.37 -8.29 5.96
C ALA A 66 0.94 -7.93 6.39
N GLY A 67 0.18 -8.88 6.94
CA GLY A 67 -1.14 -8.63 7.52
C GLY A 67 -1.08 -7.67 8.72
N ALA A 68 -0.15 -7.87 9.66
CA ALA A 68 0.02 -6.97 10.80
C ALA A 68 0.43 -5.55 10.36
N VAL A 69 1.37 -5.45 9.42
CA VAL A 69 1.79 -4.17 8.81
C VAL A 69 0.62 -3.50 8.09
N TRP A 70 -0.20 -4.26 7.38
CA TRP A 70 -1.38 -3.75 6.68
C TRP A 70 -2.42 -3.19 7.65
N VAL A 71 -2.72 -3.92 8.73
CA VAL A 71 -3.63 -3.45 9.78
C VAL A 71 -3.11 -2.17 10.42
N PHE A 72 -1.82 -2.08 10.71
CA PHE A 72 -1.22 -0.83 11.21
C PHE A 72 -1.38 0.32 10.21
N LEU A 73 -1.15 0.06 8.92
CA LEU A 73 -1.31 1.04 7.84
C LEU A 73 -2.75 1.55 7.70
N ILE A 74 -3.76 0.69 7.90
CA ILE A 74 -5.18 1.07 7.89
C ILE A 74 -5.42 2.23 8.87
N PHE A 75 -5.05 2.03 10.14
CA PHE A 75 -5.25 3.04 11.18
C PHE A 75 -4.37 4.28 10.99
N TYR A 76 -3.11 4.07 10.60
CA TYR A 76 -2.17 5.18 10.38
C TYR A 76 -2.64 6.09 9.22
N LEU A 77 -3.04 5.51 8.09
CA LEU A 77 -3.52 6.26 6.93
C LEU A 77 -4.82 7.00 7.22
N GLU A 78 -5.71 6.40 8.03
CA GLU A 78 -6.96 7.05 8.42
C GLU A 78 -6.67 8.35 9.14
N GLY A 79 -5.86 8.29 10.21
CA GLY A 79 -5.46 9.46 10.98
C GLY A 79 -4.74 10.50 10.14
N TYR A 80 -3.82 10.05 9.26
CA TYR A 80 -3.04 10.94 8.41
C TYR A 80 -3.88 11.75 7.42
N LEU A 81 -4.83 11.09 6.73
CA LEU A 81 -5.73 11.72 5.77
C LEU A 81 -6.81 12.56 6.46
N ARG A 82 -7.35 12.08 7.58
CA ARG A 82 -8.32 12.81 8.40
C ARG A 82 -7.73 14.12 8.91
N ALA A 83 -6.48 14.12 9.38
CA ALA A 83 -5.77 15.33 9.76
C ALA A 83 -5.51 16.26 8.55
N GLY A 84 -5.33 15.69 7.35
CA GLY A 84 -5.27 16.46 6.10
C GLY A 84 -6.58 17.16 5.76
N ALA A 85 -7.72 16.50 5.95
CA ALA A 85 -9.04 17.08 5.76
C ALA A 85 -9.31 18.22 6.76
N ALA A 86 -8.98 18.01 8.03
CA ALA A 86 -9.10 19.03 9.08
C ALA A 86 -8.28 20.29 8.75
N ASN A 87 -7.01 20.11 8.34
CA ASN A 87 -6.10 21.22 8.08
C ASN A 87 -6.27 21.83 6.68
N GLY A 88 -7.02 21.20 5.77
CA GLY A 88 -7.16 21.67 4.37
C GLY A 88 -5.98 21.27 3.47
N GLU A 89 -5.11 20.38 3.95
CA GLU A 89 -3.93 19.85 3.23
C GLU A 89 -4.20 18.48 2.59
N LEU A 90 -5.47 18.07 2.48
CA LEU A 90 -5.87 16.71 2.08
C LEU A 90 -5.20 16.28 0.77
N THR A 91 -5.17 17.15 -0.24
CA THR A 91 -4.60 16.85 -1.56
C THR A 91 -3.10 16.56 -1.48
N VAL A 92 -2.35 17.33 -0.69
CA VAL A 92 -0.88 17.16 -0.54
C VAL A 92 -0.58 15.84 0.18
N ARG A 93 -1.32 15.55 1.25
CA ARG A 93 -1.16 14.31 2.02
C ARG A 93 -1.58 13.09 1.22
N ALA A 94 -2.72 13.15 0.53
CA ALA A 94 -3.18 12.10 -0.36
C ALA A 94 -2.14 11.82 -1.46
N ARG A 95 -1.66 12.85 -2.16
CA ARG A 95 -0.62 12.68 -3.19
C ARG A 95 0.61 11.95 -2.64
N ARG A 96 1.08 12.31 -1.44
CA ARG A 96 2.22 11.63 -0.80
C ARG A 96 1.92 10.14 -0.55
N VAL A 97 0.74 9.82 -0.02
CA VAL A 97 0.30 8.43 0.21
C VAL A 97 0.30 7.64 -1.11
N TYR A 98 -0.32 8.18 -2.16
CA TYR A 98 -0.40 7.48 -3.46
C TYR A 98 0.96 7.33 -4.15
N ILE A 99 1.88 8.28 -3.97
CA ILE A 99 3.27 8.12 -4.46
C ILE A 99 3.93 6.92 -3.77
N TRP A 100 3.82 6.81 -2.44
CA TRP A 100 4.39 5.67 -1.71
C TRP A 100 3.79 4.34 -2.15
N ILE A 101 2.47 4.29 -2.32
CA ILE A 101 1.77 3.10 -2.82
C ILE A 101 2.23 2.76 -4.24
N ALA A 102 2.34 3.75 -5.13
CA ALA A 102 2.80 3.55 -6.51
C ALA A 102 4.25 3.04 -6.57
N LEU A 103 5.14 3.59 -5.75
CA LEU A 103 6.53 3.11 -5.65
C LEU A 103 6.57 1.66 -5.17
N TRP A 104 5.77 1.33 -4.18
CA TRP A 104 5.73 -0.01 -3.62
C TRP A 104 5.13 -1.04 -4.60
N LEU A 105 4.05 -0.70 -5.30
CA LEU A 105 3.50 -1.52 -6.39
C LEU A 105 4.49 -1.67 -7.55
N GLY A 106 5.19 -0.58 -7.91
CA GLY A 106 6.22 -0.58 -8.94
C GLY A 106 7.37 -1.52 -8.59
N LEU A 107 7.81 -1.50 -7.33
CA LEU A 107 8.83 -2.42 -6.82
C LEU A 107 8.38 -3.89 -6.92
N GLY A 108 7.12 -4.19 -6.55
CA GLY A 108 6.59 -5.55 -6.65
C GLY A 108 6.49 -6.06 -8.07
N THR A 109 6.00 -5.20 -8.96
CA THR A 109 5.91 -5.50 -10.39
C THR A 109 7.30 -5.70 -10.99
N LEU A 110 8.29 -4.89 -10.59
CA LEU A 110 9.67 -5.01 -11.05
C LEU A 110 10.31 -6.31 -10.54
N LEU A 111 10.12 -6.67 -9.28
CA LEU A 111 10.55 -7.95 -8.72
C LEU A 111 9.92 -9.15 -9.45
N TYR A 112 8.65 -9.05 -9.82
CA TYR A 112 7.99 -10.08 -10.62
C TYR A 112 8.57 -10.17 -12.04
N ALA A 113 8.79 -9.01 -12.68
CA ALA A 113 9.37 -8.96 -14.03
C ALA A 113 10.79 -9.53 -14.09
N THR A 114 11.60 -9.34 -13.05
CA THR A 114 12.95 -9.91 -13.00
C THR A 114 12.92 -11.44 -12.89
N VAL A 115 11.96 -12.04 -12.17
CA VAL A 115 11.74 -13.50 -12.20
C VAL A 115 11.45 -13.96 -13.62
N PHE A 116 10.51 -13.31 -14.29
CA PHE A 116 10.09 -13.71 -15.63
C PHE A 116 11.25 -13.65 -16.63
N LEU A 117 12.05 -12.58 -16.57
CA LEU A 117 13.24 -12.46 -17.40
C LEU A 117 14.26 -13.55 -17.07
N TYR A 118 14.58 -13.76 -15.79
CA TYR A 118 15.55 -14.79 -15.38
C TYR A 118 15.11 -16.19 -15.83
N ALA A 119 13.86 -16.58 -15.56
CA ALA A 119 13.33 -17.88 -15.95
C ALA A 119 13.38 -18.11 -17.47
N ARG A 120 13.24 -17.05 -18.29
CA ARG A 120 13.35 -17.14 -19.75
C ARG A 120 14.77 -17.41 -20.26
N TRP A 121 15.81 -17.01 -19.52
CA TRP A 121 17.20 -17.17 -19.96
C TRP A 121 17.82 -18.51 -19.53
N PHE A 122 17.28 -19.15 -18.50
CA PHE A 122 17.83 -20.36 -17.89
C PHE A 122 16.99 -21.62 -18.09
N VAL A 123 15.83 -21.51 -18.75
CA VAL A 123 15.01 -22.63 -19.29
C VAL A 123 15.18 -22.66 -20.81
#